data_AF-A0AAW1H3Y6-F1
#
_entry.id   AF-A0AAW1H3Y6-F1
#
_cell.length_a   1.000
_cell.length_b   1.000
_cell.length_c   1.000
_cell.angle_alpha   90.00
_cell.angle_beta   90.00
_cell.angle_gamma   90.00
#
_symmetry.space_group_name_H-M   'P 1'
#
loop_
_entity.id
_entity.type
_entity.pdbx_description
1 polymer ?
#
loop_
_entity_poly.entity_id
_entity_poly.type
_entity_poly.pdbx_seq_one_letter_code
_entity_poly.pdbx_strand_id
1 'polypeptide(L)' 'MGSNKLVAIFLMCIIVASVVNVVVANDHDEHTSEVYRKCYEKCMKGCKDGETHCEVKCDEDCDEEDHKARLAGVH' A
#
# COMPACT_ATOMS: atom_id res chain seq x y z
N MET A 1 12.31 -11.23 39.12
CA MET A 1 12.76 -10.79 37.78
C MET A 1 11.77 -11.28 36.71
N GLY A 2 10.53 -10.77 36.68
CA GLY A 2 9.47 -11.32 35.82
C GLY A 2 8.83 -10.28 34.90
N SER A 3 8.36 -9.17 35.47
CA SER A 3 7.61 -8.16 34.72
C SER A 3 8.48 -7.33 33.78
N ASN A 4 9.67 -6.90 34.22
CA ASN A 4 10.55 -6.02 33.44
C ASN A 4 11.03 -6.69 32.13
N LYS A 5 11.19 -8.02 32.13
CA LYS A 5 11.63 -8.77 30.94
C LYS A 5 10.52 -8.87 29.90
N LEU A 6 9.29 -9.10 30.33
CA LEU A 6 8.13 -9.17 29.44
C LEU A 6 7.82 -7.80 28.83
N VAL A 7 7.90 -6.74 29.62
CA VAL A 7 7.73 -5.35 29.13
C VAL A 7 8.79 -5.01 28.08
N ALA A 8 10.06 -5.38 28.31
CA ALA A 8 11.13 -5.12 27.33
C ALA A 8 10.92 -5.87 26.00
N ILE A 9 10.48 -7.13 26.04
CA ILE A 9 10.18 -7.91 24.84
C ILE A 9 8.99 -7.30 24.10
N PHE A 10 7.94 -6.92 24.82
CA PHE A 10 6.75 -6.32 24.21
C PHE A 10 7.07 -5.00 23.51
N LEU A 11 7.89 -4.15 24.14
CA LEU A 11 8.36 -2.90 23.54
C LEU A 11 9.22 -3.15 22.30
N MET A 12 10.13 -4.13 22.32
CA MET A 12 10.90 -4.54 21.14
C MET A 12 9.98 -4.98 19.99
N CYS A 13 8.95 -5.78 20.27
CA CYS A 13 7.98 -6.22 19.25
C CYS A 13 7.22 -5.04 18.63
N ILE A 14 6.80 -4.07 19.44
CA ILE A 14 6.13 -2.87 18.95
C ILE A 14 7.06 -2.08 18.03
N ILE A 15 8.32 -1.87 18.44
CA ILE A 15 9.33 -1.14 17.64
C ILE A 15 9.58 -1.85 16.30
N VAL A 16 9.71 -3.18 16.31
CA VAL A 16 9.88 -3.96 15.07
C VAL A 16 8.66 -3.83 14.17
N ALA A 17 7.45 -3.95 14.72
CA ALA A 17 6.21 -3.81 13.96
C ALA A 17 6.05 -2.40 13.36
N SER A 18 6.45 -1.34 14.07
CA SER A 18 6.39 0.03 13.54
C SER A 18 7.45 0.28 12.46
N VAL A 19 8.67 -0.25 12.60
CA VAL A 19 9.69 -0.16 11.53
C VAL A 19 9.22 -0.88 10.26
N VAL A 20 8.64 -2.08 10.38
CA VAL A 20 8.11 -2.82 9.22
C VAL A 20 7.00 -2.04 8.53
N ASN A 21 6.06 -1.46 9.27
CA ASN A 21 4.99 -0.64 8.67
C ASN A 21 5.53 0.61 7.98
N VAL A 22 6.55 1.27 8.55
CA VAL A 22 7.16 2.47 7.93
C VAL A 22 7.90 2.11 6.64
N VAL A 23 8.64 0.99 6.61
CA VAL A 23 9.34 0.55 5.39
C VAL A 23 8.32 0.17 4.31
N VAL A 24 7.28 -0.59 4.67
CA VAL A 24 6.23 -0.99 3.73
C VAL A 24 5.45 0.22 3.20
N ALA A 25 5.22 1.24 4.02
CA ALA A 25 4.55 2.47 3.61
C ALA A 25 5.42 3.35 2.70
N ASN A 26 6.73 3.42 2.91
CA ASN A 26 7.63 4.20 2.05
C ASN A 26 7.86 3.55 0.68
N ASP A 27 7.78 2.21 0.58
CA ASP A 27 7.82 1.50 -0.70
C ASP A 27 6.57 1.77 -1.58
N HIS A 28 5.47 2.26 -0.99
CA HIS A 28 4.23 2.55 -1.71
C HIS A 28 4.23 3.92 -2.42
N ASP A 29 5.03 4.88 -1.95
CA ASP A 29 4.91 6.28 -2.36
C ASP A 29 5.93 6.68 -3.45
N GLU A 30 7.14 6.12 -3.46
CA GLU A 30 8.20 6.53 -4.39
C GLU A 30 8.21 5.77 -5.72
N HIS A 31 7.47 4.65 -5.81
CA HIS A 31 7.34 3.82 -6.99
C HIS A 31 5.88 3.40 -7.19
N THR A 32 5.04 4.33 -7.62
CA THR A 32 3.75 3.95 -8.21
C THR A 32 4.03 2.93 -9.32
N SER A 33 3.65 1.68 -9.08
CA SER A 33 3.90 0.57 -10.00
C SER A 33 3.41 0.90 -11.41
N GLU A 34 4.13 0.44 -12.43
CA GLU A 34 3.70 0.65 -13.82
C GLU A 34 2.33 0.04 -14.10
N VAL A 35 1.97 -1.04 -13.40
CA VAL A 35 0.66 -1.70 -13.47
C VAL A 35 -0.41 -0.75 -12.96
N TYR A 36 -0.27 -0.25 -11.73
CA TYR A 36 -1.17 0.75 -11.15
C TYR A 36 -1.30 1.97 -12.07
N ARG A 37 -0.18 2.55 -12.53
CA ARG A 37 -0.19 3.78 -13.36
C ARG A 37 -0.97 3.57 -14.67
N LYS A 38 -0.73 2.46 -15.37
CA LYS A 38 -1.43 2.13 -16.63
C LYS A 38 -2.91 1.86 -16.40
N CYS A 39 -3.25 1.18 -15.30
CA CYS A 39 -4.64 0.95 -14.90
C CYS A 39 -5.35 2.28 -14.63
N TYR A 40 -4.75 3.14 -13.80
CA TYR A 40 -5.34 4.40 -13.38
C TYR A 40 -5.53 5.37 -14.56
N GLU A 41 -4.52 5.52 -15.43
CA GLU A 41 -4.63 6.34 -16.66
C GLU A 41 -5.74 5.84 -17.59
N LYS A 42 -5.95 4.52 -17.68
CA LYS A 42 -7.02 3.93 -18.50
C LYS A 42 -8.39 4.13 -17.85
N CYS A 43 -8.49 3.97 -16.54
CA CYS A 43 -9.72 4.16 -15.77
C CYS A 43 -10.20 5.61 -15.86
N MET A 44 -9.28 6.56 -15.64
CA MET A 44 -9.57 8.00 -15.69
C MET A 44 -10.03 8.49 -17.07
N LYS A 45 -9.61 7.85 -18.18
CA LYS A 45 -10.12 8.17 -19.53
C LYS A 45 -11.61 7.87 -19.70
N GLY A 46 -12.17 6.97 -18.88
CA GLY A 46 -13.60 6.66 -18.86
C GLY A 46 -14.40 7.58 -17.94
N CYS A 47 -13.74 8.30 -17.03
CA CYS A 47 -14.39 9.27 -16.15
C CYS A 47 -14.83 10.49 -16.96
N LYS A 48 -16.09 10.90 -16.83
CA LYS A 48 -16.56 12.20 -17.31
C LYS A 48 -16.23 13.23 -16.23
N ASP A 49 -15.26 14.09 -16.52
CA ASP A 49 -14.85 15.26 -15.71
C ASP A 49 -14.85 15.07 -14.18
N GLY A 50 -13.74 14.52 -13.65
CA GLY A 50 -13.27 14.83 -12.29
C GLY A 50 -14.26 14.57 -11.15
N GLU A 51 -15.05 13.50 -11.23
CA GLU A 51 -15.89 13.08 -10.11
C GLU A 51 -15.00 12.39 -9.07
N THR A 52 -14.95 12.92 -7.84
CA THR A 52 -14.21 12.30 -6.72
C THR A 52 -14.60 10.83 -6.53
N HIS A 53 -15.84 10.47 -6.86
CA HIS A 53 -16.28 9.08 -6.87
C HIS A 53 -15.54 8.22 -7.91
N CYS A 54 -15.27 8.77 -9.09
CA CYS A 54 -14.54 8.07 -10.15
C CYS A 54 -13.07 7.91 -9.79
N GLU A 55 -12.44 8.95 -9.23
CA GLU A 55 -11.06 8.89 -8.76
C GLU A 55 -10.88 7.82 -7.67
N VAL A 56 -11.72 7.84 -6.64
CA VAL A 56 -11.66 6.84 -5.54
C VAL A 56 -11.88 5.43 -6.07
N LYS A 57 -12.85 5.26 -6.99
CA LYS A 57 -13.10 3.95 -7.58
C LYS A 57 -11.92 3.45 -8.43
N CYS A 58 -11.34 4.32 -9.26
CA CYS A 58 -10.17 3.99 -10.06
C CYS A 58 -8.96 3.66 -9.16
N ASP A 59 -8.81 4.35 -8.04
CA ASP A 59 -7.77 4.09 -7.05
C ASP A 59 -7.94 2.68 -6.44
N GLU A 60 -9.14 2.37 -5.92
CA GLU A 60 -9.46 1.07 -5.33
C GLU A 60 -9.32 -0.10 -6.32
N ASP A 61 -9.87 0.05 -7.54
CA ASP A 61 -9.81 -1.00 -8.57
C ASP A 61 -8.36 -1.27 -9.02
N CYS A 62 -7.54 -0.22 -9.14
CA CYS A 62 -6.17 -0.34 -9.62
C CYS A 62 -5.18 -0.76 -8.52
N ASP A 63 -5.42 -0.42 -7.26
CA ASP A 63 -4.65 -0.94 -6.12
C ASP A 63 -4.84 -2.46 -5.97
N GLU A 64 -6.07 -2.96 -6.14
CA GLU A 64 -6.32 -4.40 -6.11
C GLU A 64 -5.60 -5.14 -7.26
N GLU A 65 -5.62 -4.56 -8.47
CA GLU A 65 -4.92 -5.12 -9.63
C GLU A 65 -3.40 -5.11 -9.43
N ASP A 66 -2.85 -4.01 -8.93
CA ASP A 66 -1.43 -3.90 -8.64
C ASP A 66 -0.98 -4.88 -7.56
N HIS A 67 -1.75 -4.98 -6.47
CA HIS A 67 -1.47 -5.93 -5.40
C HIS A 67 -1.46 -7.38 -5.92
N LYS A 68 -2.39 -7.75 -6.80
CA LYS A 68 -2.40 -9.05 -7.47
C LYS A 68 -1.15 -9.26 -8.35
N ALA A 69 -0.74 -8.25 -9.10
CA ALA A 69 0.45 -8.32 -9.95
C ALA A 69 1.74 -8.49 -9.13
N ARG A 70 1.87 -7.75 -8.03
CA ARG A 70 3.00 -7.86 -7.08
C ARG A 70 3.09 -9.25 -6.46
N LEU A 71 1.95 -9.84 -6.07
CA LEU A 71 1.90 -11.22 -5.56
C LEU A 71 2.25 -12.26 -6.64
N ALA A 72 1.97 -11.97 -7.91
CA ALA A 72 2.32 -12.83 -9.04
C ALA A 72 3.78 -12.63 -9.53
N GLY A 73 4.52 -11.67 -8.96
CA GLY A 73 5.88 -11.32 -9.39
C GLY A 73 5.94 -10.60 -10.74
N VAL A 74 4.83 -10.00 -11.18
CA VAL A 74 4.75 -9.20 -12.40
C VAL A 74 4.85 -7.74 -12.00
N HIS A 75 5.92 -7.06 -12.45
CA HIS A 75 6.20 -5.65 -12.18
C HIS A 75 6.14 -4.81 -13.46
#